data_AF-A0A9J6A8H4-F1
#
_entry.id   AF-A0A9J6A8H4-F1
#
_cell.length_a   1.000
_cell.length_b   1.000
_cell.length_c   1.000
_cell.angle_alpha   90.00
_cell.angle_beta   90.00
_cell.angle_gamma   90.00
#
_symmetry.space_group_name_H-M   'P 1'
#
loop_
_entity.id
_entity.type
_entity.pdbx_description
1 polymer ?
#
loop_
_entity_poly.entity_id
_entity_poly.type
_entity_poly.pdbx_seq_one_letter_code
_entity_poly.pdbx_strand_id
1 'polypeptide(L)'
;MYTMNECILNQLFGLSTPHFSYVKNIYLGLLLFLFNYNNRKLHGIYESTSSGKMNINPYGWTLDGSGRTEYPTQVQKRPCLHCKPLAETLFKPIIHDNYYNDQHHFMFELDCVQAANLISKFSSCVLTPIF
;
A
#
# COMPACT_ATOMS: atom_id res chain seq x y z
N MET A 1 1.08 -0.92 16.75
CA MET A 1 0.28 -0.27 15.68
C MET A 1 1.02 0.98 15.17
N TYR A 2 2.33 0.89 14.93
CA TYR A 2 3.18 2.04 14.58
C TYR A 2 3.44 2.15 13.07
N THR A 3 3.42 1.01 12.37
CA THR A 3 3.80 0.92 10.96
C THR A 3 2.98 1.82 10.05
N MET A 4 1.65 1.83 10.21
CA MET A 4 0.75 2.61 9.34
C MET A 4 0.92 4.12 9.51
N ASN A 5 0.96 4.62 10.74
CA ASN A 5 1.13 6.06 10.98
C ASN A 5 2.45 6.54 10.40
N GLU A 6 3.51 5.76 10.60
CA GLU A 6 4.81 6.07 10.02
C GLU A 6 4.81 5.97 8.48
N CYS A 7 4.12 4.99 7.87
CA CYS A 7 3.93 4.95 6.42
C CYS A 7 3.27 6.24 5.89
N ILE A 8 2.28 6.76 6.63
CA ILE A 8 1.55 7.97 6.26
C ILE A 8 2.47 9.19 6.41
N LEU A 9 3.07 9.38 7.58
CA LEU A 9 3.92 10.52 7.93
C LEU A 9 5.17 10.61 7.07
N ASN A 10 5.90 9.51 6.91
CA ASN A 10 7.14 9.47 6.13
C ASN A 10 6.90 9.38 4.62
N GLN A 11 5.63 9.32 4.19
CA GLN A 11 5.28 9.18 2.77
C GLN A 11 6.02 8.00 2.10
N LEU A 12 6.11 6.89 2.81
CA LEU A 12 6.92 5.73 2.44
C LEU A 12 6.12 4.45 2.63
N PHE A 13 6.17 3.55 1.66
CA PHE A 13 5.79 2.15 1.87
C PHE A 13 7.04 1.30 1.99
N GLY A 14 6.96 0.29 2.85
CA GLY A 14 8.03 -0.65 3.12
C GLY A 14 7.49 -2.08 3.13
N LEU A 15 8.23 -2.99 2.51
CA LEU A 15 8.05 -4.44 2.60
C LEU A 15 9.38 -5.11 2.95
N SER A 16 9.34 -6.35 3.43
CA SER A 16 10.55 -7.14 3.70
C SER A 16 11.30 -7.49 2.40
N THR A 17 12.60 -7.80 2.52
CA THR A 17 13.50 -8.10 1.38
C THR A 17 12.95 -9.09 0.34
N PRO A 18 12.26 -10.20 0.70
CA PRO A 18 11.72 -11.14 -0.28
C PRO A 18 10.75 -10.52 -1.29
N HIS A 19 10.12 -9.39 -0.96
CA HIS A 19 9.17 -8.70 -1.83
C HIS A 19 9.82 -7.69 -2.78
N PHE A 20 11.15 -7.58 -2.80
CA PHE A 20 11.85 -6.65 -3.70
C PHE A 20 11.54 -6.91 -5.17
N SER A 21 11.27 -8.16 -5.55
CA SER A 21 10.87 -8.53 -6.91
C SER A 21 9.64 -7.78 -7.42
N TYR A 22 8.70 -7.44 -6.53
CA TYR A 22 7.53 -6.62 -6.84
C TYR A 22 7.87 -5.13 -6.81
N VAL A 23 8.56 -4.70 -5.74
CA VAL A 23 8.84 -3.28 -5.50
C VAL A 23 9.72 -2.69 -6.59
N LYS A 24 10.71 -3.44 -7.12
CA LYS A 24 11.61 -2.96 -8.18
C LYS A 24 10.89 -2.60 -9.49
N ASN A 25 9.68 -3.13 -9.72
CA ASN A 25 8.88 -2.85 -10.91
C ASN A 25 8.04 -1.57 -10.77
N ILE A 26 8.02 -0.96 -9.57
CA ILE A 26 7.32 0.30 -9.35
C ILE A 26 8.10 1.44 -10.01
N TYR A 27 7.42 2.19 -10.87
CA TYR A 27 7.91 3.40 -11.54
C TYR A 27 7.13 4.63 -11.07
N LEU A 28 7.71 5.81 -11.24
CA LEU A 28 7.12 7.09 -10.87
C LEU A 28 5.71 7.26 -11.47
N GLY A 29 4.70 7.57 -10.65
CA GLY A 29 3.33 7.74 -11.10
C GLY A 29 2.46 6.48 -11.04
N LEU A 30 3.03 5.31 -10.70
CA LEU A 30 2.25 4.09 -10.51
C LEU A 30 1.32 4.23 -9.29
N LEU A 31 0.07 3.79 -9.45
CA LEU A 31 -0.92 3.75 -8.38
C LEU A 31 -0.65 2.59 -7.42
N LEU A 32 -0.74 2.88 -6.13
CA LEU A 32 -0.49 1.96 -5.02
C LEU A 32 -1.67 2.02 -4.03
N PHE A 33 -1.94 0.90 -3.37
CA PHE A 33 -2.99 0.79 -2.35
C PHE A 33 -2.39 0.34 -1.03
N LEU A 34 -2.74 1.03 0.07
CA LEU A 34 -2.23 0.68 1.39
C LEU A 34 -3.11 -0.40 2.03
N PHE A 35 -2.64 -1.64 2.07
CA PHE A 35 -3.29 -2.70 2.82
C PHE A 35 -2.77 -2.80 4.26
N ASN A 36 -3.68 -2.96 5.22
CA ASN A 36 -3.34 -3.17 6.62
C ASN A 36 -3.77 -4.57 7.06
N TYR A 37 -2.78 -5.42 7.35
CA TYR A 37 -3.00 -6.81 7.76
C TYR A 37 -3.77 -6.94 9.08
N ASN A 38 -3.60 -6.02 10.03
CA ASN A 38 -4.21 -6.13 11.36
C ASN A 38 -5.73 -5.95 11.32
N ASN A 39 -6.23 -5.03 10.50
CA ASN A 39 -7.66 -4.75 10.39
C ASN A 39 -8.28 -5.19 9.06
N ARG A 40 -7.48 -5.79 8.17
CA ARG A 40 -7.89 -6.28 6.84
C ARG A 40 -8.63 -5.19 6.04
N LYS A 41 -8.07 -3.97 6.01
CA LYS A 41 -8.63 -2.85 5.23
C LYS A 41 -7.62 -2.26 4.26
N LEU A 42 -8.12 -1.73 3.15
CA LEU A 42 -7.37 -0.85 2.26
C LEU A 42 -7.60 0.62 2.68
N HIS A 43 -6.54 1.39 2.90
CA HIS A 43 -6.57 2.75 3.47
C HIS A 43 -6.30 3.85 2.43
N GLY A 44 -6.85 3.68 1.23
CA GLY A 44 -6.85 4.69 0.18
C GLY A 44 -5.90 4.41 -0.98
N ILE A 45 -5.89 5.37 -1.91
CA ILE A 45 -5.13 5.34 -3.16
C ILE A 45 -3.95 6.30 -3.01
N TYR A 46 -2.78 5.82 -3.41
CA TYR A 46 -1.54 6.57 -3.40
C TYR A 46 -0.90 6.51 -4.77
N GLU A 47 -0.08 7.50 -5.07
CA GLU A 47 0.76 7.51 -6.26
C GLU A 47 2.22 7.46 -5.83
N SER A 48 3.00 6.61 -6.48
CA SER A 48 4.44 6.55 -6.26
C SER A 48 5.13 7.83 -6.74
N THR A 49 5.99 8.39 -5.88
CA THR A 49 6.81 9.58 -6.16
C THR A 49 8.28 9.20 -6.39
N SER A 50 8.59 7.92 -6.41
CA SER A 50 9.90 7.36 -6.74
C SER A 50 9.75 6.00 -7.41
N SER A 51 10.81 5.51 -8.05
CA SER A 51 10.92 4.07 -8.31
C SER A 51 11.14 3.30 -7.00
N GLY A 52 10.81 2.01 -7.00
CA GLY A 52 11.06 1.15 -5.84
C GLY A 52 12.54 0.80 -5.67
N LYS A 53 13.06 0.92 -4.45
CA LYS A 53 14.49 0.79 -4.12
C LYS A 53 14.69 0.13 -2.76
N MET A 54 15.91 -0.31 -2.49
CA MET A 54 16.31 -0.72 -1.14
C MET A 54 16.66 0.51 -0.30
N ASN A 55 16.22 0.53 0.96
CA ASN A 55 16.73 1.38 2.03
C ASN A 55 16.64 2.90 1.76
N ILE A 56 15.52 3.40 1.24
CA ILE A 56 15.26 4.85 1.11
C ILE A 56 15.35 5.54 2.48
N ASN A 57 14.63 5.01 3.47
CA ASN A 57 14.86 5.29 4.88
C ASN A 57 15.29 3.97 5.57
N PRO A 58 16.58 3.74 5.79
CA PRO A 58 17.07 2.50 6.38
C PRO A 58 16.77 2.35 7.87
N TYR A 59 16.25 3.39 8.52
CA TYR A 59 15.92 3.41 9.94
C TYR A 59 14.40 3.51 10.20
N GLY A 60 13.59 3.49 9.13
CA GLY A 60 12.13 3.56 9.25
C GLY A 60 11.54 2.34 9.94
N TRP A 61 10.42 2.52 10.63
CA TRP A 61 9.69 1.48 11.35
C TRP A 61 10.50 0.81 12.46
N THR A 62 11.39 1.59 13.08
CA THR A 62 12.15 1.18 14.26
C THR A 62 11.65 1.93 15.49
N LEU A 63 11.79 1.32 16.68
CA LEU A 63 11.24 1.87 17.92
C LEU A 63 11.85 3.22 18.32
N ASP A 64 13.13 3.41 18.05
CA ASP A 64 13.94 4.56 18.49
C ASP A 64 15.00 5.00 17.46
N GLY A 65 14.97 4.46 16.24
CA GLY A 65 15.98 4.74 15.22
C GLY A 65 17.31 4.01 15.44
N SER A 66 17.46 3.19 16.49
CA SER A 66 18.73 2.52 16.82
C SER A 66 19.05 1.32 15.92
N GLY A 67 18.04 0.76 15.26
CA GLY A 67 18.15 -0.43 14.42
C GLY A 67 18.00 -0.16 12.93
N ARG A 68 18.26 -1.18 12.11
CA ARG A 68 17.87 -1.18 10.70
C ARG A 68 16.40 -1.59 10.58
N THR A 69 15.74 -1.05 9.57
CA THR A 69 14.36 -1.41 9.23
C THR A 69 14.22 -2.88 8.85
N GLU A 70 13.13 -3.51 9.30
CA GLU A 70 12.71 -4.83 8.81
C GLU A 70 12.01 -4.75 7.44
N TYR A 71 11.77 -3.52 6.95
CA TYR A 71 11.08 -3.24 5.69
C TYR A 71 11.97 -2.46 4.70
N PRO A 72 13.11 -3.05 4.27
CA PRO A 72 14.09 -2.34 3.46
C PRO A 72 13.65 -2.15 2.00
N THR A 73 12.63 -2.85 1.51
CA THR A 73 12.16 -2.66 0.13
C THR A 73 11.11 -1.56 0.12
N GLN A 74 11.46 -0.41 -0.46
CA GLN A 74 10.75 0.84 -0.20
C GLN A 74 10.42 1.63 -1.46
N VAL A 75 9.33 2.39 -1.37
CA VAL A 75 8.91 3.34 -2.40
C VAL A 75 8.29 4.57 -1.75
N GLN A 76 8.66 5.76 -2.23
CA GLN A 76 8.03 7.00 -1.81
C GLN A 76 6.67 7.15 -2.47
N LYS A 77 5.71 7.71 -1.76
CA LYS A 77 4.32 7.80 -2.19
C LYS A 77 3.63 9.05 -1.65
N ARG A 78 2.70 9.59 -2.41
CA ARG A 78 1.79 10.67 -1.98
C ARG A 78 0.34 10.20 -2.02
N PRO A 79 -0.54 10.67 -1.12
CA PRO A 79 -1.96 10.35 -1.21
C PRO A 79 -2.59 10.99 -2.46
N CYS A 80 -3.45 10.25 -3.16
CA CYS A 80 -4.24 10.79 -4.27
C CYS A 80 -5.57 11.39 -3.80
N LEU A 81 -6.29 10.64 -2.95
CA LEU A 81 -7.63 10.97 -2.50
C LEU A 81 -7.81 10.58 -1.03
N HIS A 82 -8.49 11.45 -0.27
CA HIS A 82 -8.95 11.12 1.08
C HIS A 82 -10.25 10.32 1.00
N CYS A 83 -10.19 9.04 1.36
CA CYS A 83 -11.32 8.12 1.30
C CYS A 83 -11.47 7.37 2.63
N LYS A 84 -12.69 6.91 2.94
CA LYS A 84 -12.87 5.92 4.01
C LYS A 84 -12.10 4.64 3.67
N PRO A 85 -11.45 3.99 4.65
CA PRO A 85 -10.85 2.67 4.43
C PRO A 85 -11.89 1.65 3.99
N LEU A 86 -11.57 0.85 2.98
CA LEU A 86 -12.43 -0.23 2.49
C LEU A 86 -12.16 -1.51 3.27
N ALA A 87 -13.21 -2.10 3.86
CA ALA A 87 -13.14 -3.41 4.48
C ALA A 87 -12.91 -4.51 3.43
N GLU A 88 -12.24 -5.59 3.84
CA GLU A 88 -11.98 -6.73 2.96
C GLU A 88 -13.21 -7.28 2.28
N THR A 89 -14.34 -7.39 2.97
CA THR A 89 -15.60 -7.85 2.37
C THR A 89 -16.03 -7.03 1.15
N LEU A 90 -15.60 -5.77 1.05
CA LEU A 90 -15.94 -4.88 -0.05
C LEU A 90 -14.97 -4.95 -1.24
N PHE A 91 -13.70 -5.29 -1.01
CA PHE A 91 -12.68 -5.34 -2.06
C PHE A 91 -12.27 -6.75 -2.47
N LYS A 92 -12.47 -7.74 -1.59
CA LYS A 92 -12.13 -9.14 -1.86
C LYS A 92 -12.75 -9.68 -3.16
N PRO A 93 -14.02 -9.36 -3.51
CA PRO A 93 -14.57 -9.78 -4.80
C PRO A 93 -13.86 -9.17 -6.01
N ILE A 94 -13.21 -8.01 -5.86
CA ILE A 94 -12.53 -7.31 -6.95
C ILE A 94 -11.19 -7.99 -7.26
N ILE A 95 -10.48 -8.45 -6.23
CA ILE A 95 -9.14 -9.08 -6.36
C ILE A 95 -9.19 -10.57 -6.03
N HIS A 96 -10.35 -11.20 -6.21
CA HIS A 96 -10.62 -12.57 -5.77
C HIS A 96 -9.54 -13.55 -6.26
N ASP A 97 -9.14 -13.42 -7.52
CA ASP A 97 -8.20 -14.33 -8.16
C ASP A 97 -6.75 -14.15 -7.71
N ASN A 98 -6.46 -13.07 -6.97
CA ASN A 98 -5.16 -12.85 -6.36
C ASN A 98 -4.99 -13.65 -5.07
N TYR A 99 -6.08 -14.14 -4.46
CA TYR A 99 -6.03 -14.82 -3.17
C TYR A 99 -5.45 -16.24 -3.26
N TYR A 100 -4.63 -16.59 -2.27
CA TYR A 100 -4.04 -17.91 -2.09
C TYR A 100 -3.96 -18.25 -0.59
N ASN A 101 -3.54 -19.48 -0.25
CA ASN A 101 -3.44 -19.99 1.13
C ASN A 101 -4.72 -19.75 1.95
N ASP A 102 -5.75 -20.57 1.68
CA ASP A 102 -7.06 -20.50 2.32
C ASP A 102 -7.68 -19.10 2.31
N GLN A 103 -7.39 -18.33 1.25
CA GLN A 103 -7.87 -16.96 1.05
C GLN A 103 -7.50 -15.96 2.15
N HIS A 104 -6.38 -16.17 2.85
CA HIS A 104 -5.85 -15.23 3.84
C HIS A 104 -4.77 -14.30 3.24
N HIS A 105 -4.06 -14.76 2.21
CA HIS A 105 -3.02 -14.01 1.52
C HIS A 105 -3.44 -13.71 0.10
N PHE A 106 -2.87 -12.68 -0.50
CA PHE A 106 -3.09 -12.35 -1.90
C PHE A 106 -1.85 -11.74 -2.55
N MET A 107 -1.72 -11.96 -3.86
CA MET A 107 -0.66 -11.38 -4.68
C MET A 107 -0.82 -9.87 -4.81
N PHE A 108 0.29 -9.13 -4.72
CA PHE A 108 0.27 -7.66 -4.66
C PHE A 108 -0.05 -6.98 -6.00
N GLU A 109 0.23 -7.65 -7.11
CA GLU A 109 0.04 -7.10 -8.45
C GLU A 109 -1.44 -7.07 -8.79
N LEU A 110 -1.91 -5.96 -9.35
CA LEU A 110 -3.27 -5.80 -9.83
C LEU A 110 -3.22 -5.66 -11.35
N ASP A 111 -4.15 -6.31 -12.03
CA ASP A 111 -4.40 -5.98 -13.43
C ASP A 111 -5.15 -4.64 -13.56
N CYS A 112 -5.28 -4.16 -14.80
CA CYS A 112 -5.93 -2.88 -15.07
C CYS A 112 -7.42 -2.85 -14.70
N VAL A 113 -8.13 -3.97 -14.78
CA VAL A 113 -9.56 -4.09 -14.44
C VAL A 113 -9.74 -4.06 -12.93
N GLN A 114 -8.93 -4.82 -12.19
CA GLN A 114 -8.91 -4.83 -10.73
C GLN A 114 -8.58 -3.45 -10.16
N ALA A 115 -7.53 -2.80 -10.69
CA ALA A 115 -7.15 -1.45 -10.28
C ALA A 115 -8.28 -0.43 -10.54
N ALA A 116 -8.88 -0.44 -11.74
CA ALA A 116 -9.98 0.45 -12.08
C ALA A 116 -11.20 0.26 -11.15
N ASN A 117 -11.56 -1.00 -10.86
CA ASN A 117 -12.66 -1.32 -9.96
C ASN A 117 -12.39 -0.89 -8.52
N LEU A 118 -11.17 -1.05 -8.02
CA LEU A 118 -10.77 -0.54 -6.69
C LEU A 118 -10.86 0.99 -6.64
N ILE A 119 -10.38 1.69 -7.68
CA ILE A 119 -10.45 3.15 -7.76
C ILE A 119 -11.92 3.62 -7.73
N SER A 120 -12.78 2.97 -8.50
CA SER A 120 -14.23 3.24 -8.49
C SER A 120 -14.84 3.02 -7.11
N LYS A 121 -14.47 1.93 -6.42
CA LYS A 121 -14.94 1.62 -5.08
C LYS A 121 -14.50 2.66 -4.04
N PHE A 122 -13.28 3.16 -4.14
CA PHE A 122 -12.78 4.25 -3.30
C PHE A 122 -13.44 5.59 -3.61
N SER A 123 -13.69 5.89 -4.89
CA SER A 123 -14.28 7.15 -5.35
C SER A 123 -15.73 7.33 -4.86
N SER A 124 -16.49 6.23 -4.78
CA SER A 124 -17.82 6.22 -4.15
C SER A 124 -17.80 6.37 -2.62
N CYS A 125 -16.62 6.36 -2.00
CA CYS A 125 -16.40 6.47 -0.56
C CYS A 125 -15.63 7.75 -0.16
N VAL A 126 -15.51 8.73 -1.07
CA VAL A 126 -14.84 10.02 -0.82
C VAL A 126 -15.61 10.80 0.25
N LEU A 127 -14.90 11.28 1.26
CA LEU A 127 -15.52 11.93 2.42
C LEU A 127 -15.84 13.41 2.19
N THR A 128 -15.12 14.08 1.28
CA THR A 128 -15.38 15.42 0.75
C THR A 128 -14.26 15.77 -0.25
N PRO A 129 -14.50 16.61 -1.27
CA PRO A 129 -13.43 17.25 -2.02
C PRO A 129 -12.62 18.17 -1.08
N ILE A 130 -11.30 18.20 -1.26
CA ILE A 130 -10.47 19.26 -0.66
C ILE A 130 -10.75 20.50 -1.52
N PHE A 131 -11.50 21.47 -0.97
CA PHE A 131 -11.64 22.81 -1.53
C PHE A 131 -10.43 23.67 -1.17
#